data_AF-A0A318G431-F1
#
_entry.id   AF-A0A318G431-F1
#
_cell.length_a   1.000
_cell.length_b   1.000
_cell.length_c   1.000
_cell.angle_alpha   90.00
_cell.angle_beta   90.00
_cell.angle_gamma   90.00
#
_symmetry.space_group_name_H-M   'P 1'
#
loop_
_entity.id
_entity.type
_entity.pdbx_description
1 polymer ?
#
loop_
_entity_poly.entity_id
_entity_poly.type
_entity_poly.pdbx_seq_one_letter_code
_entity_poly.pdbx_strand_id
1 'polypeptide(L)' 'MDWLTKYWWILVLVFLVGVMINVIKDLSRVDHKKFLNNKPELPPHRDCNDKWDDEDDWPKNGQSKKK' A
#
# COMPACT_ATOMS: atom_id res chain seq x y z
N MET A 1 28.19 -4.11 -37.41
CA MET A 1 28.14 -3.15 -36.28
C MET A 1 26.94 -2.21 -36.38
N ASP A 2 26.60 -1.67 -37.56
CA ASP A 2 25.45 -0.76 -37.75
C ASP A 2 24.09 -1.27 -37.27
N TRP A 3 23.85 -2.57 -37.39
CA TRP A 3 22.59 -3.17 -36.94
C TRP A 3 22.40 -3.03 -35.43
N LEU A 4 23.44 -3.27 -34.64
CA LEU A 4 23.36 -3.15 -33.19
C LEU A 4 23.11 -1.69 -32.81
N THR A 5 23.82 -0.74 -33.44
CA THR A 5 23.66 0.69 -33.16
C THR A 5 22.24 1.19 -33.47
N LYS A 6 21.56 0.65 -34.49
CA LYS A 6 20.18 1.03 -34.86
C LYS A 6 19.10 0.42 -33.98
N TYR A 7 19.31 -0.78 -33.44
CA TYR A 7 18.27 -1.55 -32.75
C TYR A 7 18.57 -1.85 -31.27
N TRP A 8 19.68 -1.36 -30.73
CA TRP A 8 20.07 -1.58 -29.33
C TRP A 8 19.00 -1.15 -28.31
N TRP A 9 18.23 -0.11 -28.64
CA TRP A 9 17.10 0.35 -27.81
C TRP A 9 16.04 -0.74 -27.57
N ILE A 10 15.89 -1.72 -28.47
CA ILE A 10 14.96 -2.84 -28.32
C ILE A 10 15.36 -3.73 -27.13
N LEU A 11 16.66 -3.95 -26.92
CA LEU A 11 17.15 -4.72 -25.76
C LEU A 11 16.84 -4.00 -24.46
N VAL A 12 17.01 -2.68 -24.42
CA VAL A 12 16.65 -1.85 -23.27
C VAL A 12 15.15 -1.93 -22.99
N LEU A 13 14.32 -1.88 -24.03
CA LEU A 13 12.86 -1.92 -23.90
C LEU A 13 12.37 -3.29 -23.39
N VAL A 14 12.92 -4.39 -23.93
CA VAL A 14 12.62 -5.74 -23.45
C VAL A 14 13.08 -5.94 -22.01
N PHE A 15 14.27 -5.44 -21.67
CA PHE A 15 14.78 -5.48 -20.29
C PHE A 15 13.87 -4.69 -19.33
N LEU A 16 13.46 -3.49 -19.71
CA LEU A 16 12.59 -2.64 -18.90
C LEU A 16 11.22 -3.30 -18.68
N VAL A 17 10.61 -3.87 -19.72
CA VAL A 17 9.35 -4.62 -19.60
C VAL A 17 9.53 -5.84 -18.70
N GLY A 18 10.65 -6.56 -18.81
CA GLY A 18 10.97 -7.69 -17.93
C GLY A 18 11.05 -7.28 -16.45
N VAL A 19 11.71 -6.16 -16.15
CA VAL A 19 11.79 -5.61 -14.79
C VAL A 19 10.39 -5.18 -14.30
N MET A 20 9.61 -4.49 -15.14
CA MET A 20 8.25 -4.07 -14.78
C MET A 20 7.34 -5.27 -14.44
N ILE A 21 7.40 -6.33 -15.23
CA ILE A 21 6.60 -7.55 -14.98
C ILE A 21 7.01 -8.21 -13.65
N ASN A 22 8.31 -8.27 -13.35
CA ASN A 22 8.79 -8.80 -12.06
C ASN A 22 8.27 -7.97 -10.87
N VAL A 23 8.34 -6.64 -10.97
CA VAL A 23 7.84 -5.72 -9.92
C VAL A 23 6.33 -5.87 -9.73
N ILE A 24 5.54 -5.92 -10.81
CA ILE A 24 4.08 -6.09 -10.73
C ILE A 24 3.74 -7.44 -10.08
N LYS A 25 4.45 -8.51 -10.47
CA LYS A 25 4.24 -9.84 -9.90
C LYS A 25 4.54 -9.86 -8.40
N ASP A 26 5.60 -9.18 -7.97
CA ASP A 26 5.94 -9.09 -6.55
C ASP A 26 4.92 -8.24 -5.76
N LEU A 27 4.48 -7.09 -6.30
CA LEU A 27 3.40 -6.29 -5.70
C LEU A 27 2.09 -7.07 -5.61
N SER A 28 1.74 -7.85 -6.64
CA SER A 28 0.52 -8.66 -6.66
C SER A 28 0.53 -9.79 -5.63
N ARG A 29 1.71 -10.18 -5.14
CA ARG A 29 1.88 -11.15 -4.05
C ARG A 29 1.53 -10.55 -2.69
N VAL A 30 1.58 -9.22 -2.55
CA VAL A 30 1.23 -8.52 -1.31
C VAL A 30 -0.30 -8.42 -1.21
N ASP A 31 -0.89 -9.35 -0.44
CA ASP A 31 -2.33 -9.38 -0.22
C ASP A 31 -2.75 -8.43 0.91
N HIS A 32 -3.17 -7.23 0.51
CA HIS A 32 -3.68 -6.20 1.41
C HIS A 32 -4.99 -6.63 2.08
N LYS A 33 -5.81 -7.46 1.42
CA LYS A 33 -7.07 -7.96 1.98
C LYS A 33 -6.82 -8.96 3.08
N LYS A 34 -5.82 -9.83 2.92
CA LYS A 34 -5.38 -10.75 3.98
C LYS A 34 -4.93 -10.01 5.24
N PHE A 35 -4.19 -8.91 5.09
CA PHE A 35 -3.79 -8.06 6.21
C PHE A 35 -4.98 -7.38 6.89
N LEU A 36 -5.98 -6.91 6.13
CA LEU A 36 -7.21 -6.33 6.68
C LEU A 36 -8.05 -7.36 7.46
N ASN A 37 -8.16 -8.59 6.94
CA ASN A 37 -8.95 -9.66 7.55
C ASN A 37 -8.28 -10.27 8.79
N ASN A 38 -6.95 -10.19 8.89
CA ASN A 38 -6.17 -10.70 10.02
C ASN A 38 -5.32 -9.58 10.61
N LYS A 39 -5.92 -8.40 10.84
CA LYS A 39 -5.19 -7.31 11.49
C LYS A 39 -4.72 -7.79 12.86
N PRO A 40 -3.40 -7.84 13.13
CA PRO A 40 -2.94 -8.12 14.48
C PRO A 40 -3.43 -6.99 15.39
N GLU A 41 -3.82 -7.37 16.61
CA GLU A 41 -4.16 -6.38 17.63
C GLU A 41 -2.91 -5.52 17.87
N LEU A 42 -3.06 -4.20 17.67
CA LEU A 42 -1.96 -3.27 17.86
C LEU A 42 -1.64 -3.22 19.36
N PRO A 43 -0.36 -3.14 19.75
CA PRO A 43 -0.03 -2.91 21.15
C PRO A 43 -0.71 -1.61 21.61
N PRO A 44 -1.12 -1.52 22.89
CA PRO A 44 -1.74 -0.32 23.41
C PRO A 44 -0.87 0.89 23.09
N HIS A 45 -1.47 1.90 22.46
CA HIS A 45 -0.76 3.08 21.99
C HIS A 45 -0.05 3.75 23.18
N ARG A 46 1.27 3.94 23.09
CA ARG A 46 2.09 4.43 24.21
C ARG A 46 1.70 5.83 24.72
N ASP A 47 1.03 6.61 23.89
CA ASP A 47 0.65 8.01 24.15
C ASP A 47 -0.81 8.15 24.61
N CYS A 48 -1.58 7.07 24.72
CA CYS A 48 -3.00 7.09 25.10
C CYS A 48 -3.84 8.10 24.28
N ASN A 49 -3.52 8.31 22.99
CA ASN A 49 -4.30 9.19 22.12
C ASN A 49 -5.75 8.68 21.90
N ASP A 50 -6.01 7.39 22.17
CA ASP A 50 -7.36 6.82 22.17
C ASP A 50 -8.27 7.41 23.25
N LYS A 51 -7.70 7.92 24.35
CA LYS A 51 -8.42 8.57 25.46
C LYS A 51 -8.64 10.06 25.25
N TRP A 52 -7.95 10.68 24.29
CA TRP A 52 -8.15 12.10 23.98
C TRP A 52 -9.52 12.35 23.32
N ASP A 53 -10.11 11.33 22.68
CA ASP A 53 -11.48 11.37 22.16
C ASP A 53 -12.56 11.35 23.26
N ASP A 54 -12.23 10.90 24.48
CA ASP A 54 -13.16 10.89 25.63
C ASP A 54 -13.33 12.28 26.26
N GLU A 55 -12.32 13.16 26.09
CA GLU A 55 -12.30 14.54 26.58
C GLU A 55 -12.65 15.56 25.47
N ASP A 56 -12.93 15.10 24.24
CA ASP A 56 -13.27 15.97 23.12
C ASP A 56 -14.73 16.47 23.22
N ASP A 57 -14.88 17.74 23.60
CA ASP A 57 -16.13 18.49 23.65
C ASP A 57 -16.68 18.87 22.25
N TRP A 58 -16.07 18.36 21.17
CA TRP A 58 -16.57 18.60 19.82
C TRP A 58 -18.04 18.18 19.69
N PRO A 59 -18.91 19.02 19.08
CA PRO A 59 -20.30 18.66 18.90
C PRO A 59 -20.41 17.37 18.08
N LYS A 60 -20.94 16.31 18.68
CA LYS A 60 -21.15 14.99 18.03
C LYS A 60 -22.38 14.98 17.11
N ASN A 61 -22.62 16.08 16.40
CA ASN A 61 -23.73 16.25 15.47
C ASN A 61 -23.44 15.54 14.13
N GLY A 62 -23.41 14.20 14.18
CA GLY A 62 -23.27 13.37 12.98
C GLY A 62 -22.92 11.91 13.23
N GLN A 63 -22.57 11.53 14.46
CA GLN A 63 -22.32 10.13 14.80
C GLN A 63 -23.65 9.40 14.96
N SER A 64 -24.22 8.97 13.83
CA SER A 64 -25.33 8.02 13.81
C SER A 64 -24.87 6.78 14.58
N LYS A 65 -25.59 6.47 15.66
CA LYS A 65 -25.35 5.26 16.45
C LYS A 65 -25.51 4.06 15.52
N LYS A 66 -24.39 3.45 15.11
CA LYS A 66 -24.41 2.11 14.52
C LYS A 66 -24.85 1.15 15.62
N LYS A 67 -26.04 0.59 15.43
CA LYS A 67 -26.69 -0.42 16.26
C LYS A 67 -26.05 -1.79 16.03
#